data_AF-A0A1A8J325-F1
#
_entry.id   AF-A0A1A8J325-F1
#
_cell.length_a   1.000
_cell.length_b   1.000
_cell.length_c   1.000
_cell.angle_alpha   90.00
_cell.angle_beta   90.00
_cell.angle_gamma   90.00
#
_symmetry.space_group_name_H-M   'P 1'
#
loop_
_entity.id
_entity.type
_entity.pdbx_description
1 polymer ?
#
loop_
_entity_poly.entity_id
_entity_poly.type
_entity_poly.pdbx_seq_one_letter_code
_entity_poly.pdbx_strand_id
1 'polypeptide(L)'
;QGSTTSYGMCHFRYHKIFNKKSRCWRLYSEKVAKDYSYIPEIQTMIVNQHLTSKKGLPRRYKLRPEDPRRYGLLSGVPAPSTEELLQHLRTRGDGKTLPQT
;
A
#
# COMPACT_ATOMS: atom_id res chain seq x y z
N GLN A 1 14.82 -24.51 10.61
CA GLN A 1 13.89 -23.62 11.33
C GLN A 1 14.13 -22.23 10.80
N GLY A 2 13.25 -21.73 9.92
CA GLY A 2 13.45 -20.48 9.20
C GLY A 2 12.94 -19.31 10.02
N SER A 3 13.83 -18.40 10.40
CA SER A 3 13.49 -17.12 11.02
C SER A 3 12.71 -16.28 10.02
N THR A 4 11.39 -16.22 10.15
CA THR A 4 10.56 -15.29 9.40
C THR A 4 10.89 -13.88 9.91
N THR A 5 11.81 -13.19 9.24
CA THR A 5 12.00 -11.75 9.40
C THR A 5 10.72 -11.08 8.89
N SER A 6 9.68 -11.05 9.74
CA SER A 6 8.52 -10.23 9.47
C SER A 6 9.01 -8.79 9.54
N TYR A 7 9.06 -8.12 8.40
CA TYR A 7 9.06 -6.66 8.35
C TYR A 7 7.70 -6.19 8.86
N GLY A 8 7.45 -6.41 10.15
CA GLY A 8 6.19 -6.08 10.82
C GLY A 8 6.05 -4.58 10.84
N MET A 9 4.98 -4.08 10.24
CA MET A 9 4.64 -2.66 10.27
C MET A 9 4.48 -2.25 11.75
N CYS A 10 5.35 -1.39 12.23
CA CYS A 10 5.35 -0.88 13.59
C CYS A 10 4.93 0.59 13.63
N HIS A 11 4.43 1.06 14.77
CA HIS A 11 4.29 2.49 15.05
C HIS A 11 5.17 2.86 16.25
N PHE A 12 5.55 4.14 16.34
CA PHE A 12 6.31 4.66 17.47
C PHE A 12 5.35 5.26 18.50
N ARG A 13 5.41 4.76 19.74
CA ARG A 13 4.82 5.45 20.90
C ARG A 13 5.90 6.31 21.57
N TYR A 14 5.55 7.54 21.91
CA TYR A 14 6.47 8.47 22.55
C TYR A 14 6.15 8.61 24.03
N HIS A 15 7.19 8.52 24.85
CA HIS A 15 7.09 8.67 26.29
C HIS A 15 8.06 9.74 26.77
N LYS A 16 7.70 10.39 27.88
CA LYS A 16 8.57 11.32 28.59
C LYS A 16 9.06 10.67 29.87
N ILE A 17 10.36 10.76 30.11
CA ILE A 17 10.98 10.35 31.37
C ILE A 17 11.74 11.53 31.97
N PHE A 18 11.54 11.76 33.26
CA PHE A 18 12.28 12.79 33.98
C PHE A 18 13.60 12.22 34.51
N ASN A 19 14.71 12.81 34.11
CA ASN A 19 16.01 12.48 34.67
C ASN A 19 16.27 13.33 35.91
N LYS A 20 16.22 12.71 37.08
CA LYS A 20 16.45 13.38 38.37
C LYS A 20 17.88 13.95 38.50
N LYS A 21 18.89 13.29 37.92
CA LYS A 21 20.29 13.72 38.01
C LYS A 21 20.55 14.99 37.20
N SER A 22 20.03 15.05 35.98
CA SER A 22 20.19 16.23 35.09
C SER A 22 19.02 17.23 35.17
N ARG A 23 18.04 16.97 36.05
CA ARG A 23 16.80 17.75 36.23
C ARG A 23 16.10 18.13 34.91
N CYS A 24 16.10 17.22 33.93
CA CYS A 24 15.51 17.48 32.62
C CYS A 24 14.61 16.35 32.17
N TRP A 25 13.58 16.69 31.38
CA TRP A 25 12.74 15.72 30.70
C TRP A 25 13.43 15.24 29.43
N ARG A 26 13.40 13.92 29.21
CA ARG A 26 13.86 13.29 27.98
C ARG A 26 12.70 12.55 27.31
N LEU A 27 12.70 12.58 25.98
CA LEU A 27 11.78 11.80 25.17
C LEU A 27 12.45 10.47 24.82
N TYR A 28 11.69 9.39 24.80
CA TYR A 28 12.11 8.15 24.15
C TYR A 28 10.97 7.58 23.33
N SER A 29 11.34 6.83 22.29
CA SER A 29 10.40 6.12 21.42
C SER A 29 10.39 4.64 21.72
N GLU A 30 9.20 4.05 21.69
CA GLU A 30 8.97 2.62 21.81
C GLU A 30 8.42 2.12 20.47
N LYS A 31 9.05 1.09 19.90
CA LYS A 31 8.59 0.44 18.68
C LYS A 31 7.52 -0.58 19.04
N VAL A 32 6.28 -0.34 18.61
CA VAL A 32 5.14 -1.18 18.95
C VAL A 32 4.55 -1.78 17.70
N ALA A 33 4.23 -3.08 17.75
CA ALA A 33 3.55 -3.76 16.67
C ALA A 33 2.22 -3.06 16.37
N LYS A 34 1.93 -2.81 15.09
CA LYS A 34 0.59 -2.35 14.71
C LYS A 34 -0.35 -3.54 14.77
N ASP A 35 -1.41 -3.42 15.55
CA ASP A 35 -2.45 -4.43 15.70
C ASP A 35 -3.59 -4.23 14.67
N TYR A 36 -3.72 -3.03 14.10
CA TYR A 36 -4.71 -2.66 13.08
C TYR A 36 -6.16 -3.04 13.46
N SER A 37 -6.42 -3.22 14.75
CA SER A 37 -7.68 -3.70 15.32
C SER A 37 -8.84 -2.74 15.08
N TYR A 38 -8.52 -1.46 14.85
CA TYR A 38 -9.45 -0.37 14.56
C TYR A 38 -9.93 -0.32 13.10
N ILE A 39 -9.32 -1.08 12.17
CA ILE A 39 -9.70 -1.03 10.74
C ILE A 39 -11.19 -1.36 10.52
N PRO A 40 -11.76 -2.42 11.12
CA PRO A 40 -13.17 -2.75 10.93
C PRO A 40 -14.10 -1.62 11.36
N GLU A 41 -13.80 -0.97 12.49
CA GLU A 41 -14.58 0.17 12.99
C GLU A 41 -14.54 1.35 12.00
N ILE A 42 -13.35 1.72 11.50
CA ILE A 42 -13.22 2.78 10.49
C ILE A 42 -14.00 2.43 9.22
N GLN A 43 -13.93 1.18 8.75
CA GLN A 43 -14.67 0.73 7.57
C GLN A 43 -16.18 0.83 7.79
N THR A 44 -16.68 0.42 8.97
CA THR A 44 -18.09 0.56 9.35
C THR A 44 -18.51 2.03 9.39
N MET A 45 -17.70 2.92 9.96
CA MET A 45 -17.97 4.36 9.99
C MET A 45 -18.09 4.95 8.57
N ILE A 46 -17.17 4.60 7.66
CA ILE A 46 -17.20 5.07 6.27
C ILE A 46 -18.47 4.60 5.56
N VAL A 47 -18.83 3.32 5.72
CA VAL A 47 -20.06 2.78 5.12
C VAL A 47 -21.30 3.50 5.67
N ASN A 48 -21.39 3.66 6.99
CA ASN A 48 -22.51 4.37 7.63
C ASN A 48 -22.60 5.84 7.19
N GLN A 49 -21.46 6.51 7.05
CA GLN A 49 -21.40 7.88 6.53
C GLN A 49 -21.92 7.94 5.08
N HIS A 50 -21.57 6.98 4.23
CA HIS A 50 -22.08 6.92 2.86
C HIS A 50 -23.57 6.61 2.79
N LEU A 51 -24.08 5.73 3.67
CA LEU A 51 -25.50 5.37 3.71
C LEU A 51 -26.37 6.53 4.22
N THR A 52 -25.89 7.30 5.18
CA THR A 52 -26.62 8.46 5.74
C THR A 52 -26.45 9.73 4.92
N SER A 53 -25.37 9.83 4.13
CA SER A 53 -25.15 10.94 3.22
C SER A 53 -26.13 10.91 2.05
N LYS A 54 -26.72 12.06 1.70
CA LYS A 54 -27.57 12.23 0.51
C LYS A 54 -26.87 11.85 -0.80
N LYS A 55 -25.53 11.80 -0.84
CA LYS A 55 -24.74 11.37 -2.00
C LYS A 55 -24.74 9.85 -2.19
N GLY A 56 -24.97 9.06 -1.14
CA GLY A 56 -24.90 7.60 -1.18
C GLY A 56 -23.49 7.06 -1.45
N LEU A 57 -23.42 5.78 -1.80
CA LEU A 57 -22.21 5.15 -2.34
C LEU A 57 -21.90 5.69 -3.75
N PRO A 58 -20.61 5.77 -4.14
CA PRO A 58 -20.23 6.20 -5.49
C PRO A 58 -20.97 5.37 -6.55
N ARG A 59 -21.73 6.05 -7.41
CA ARG A 59 -22.45 5.37 -8.49
C ARG A 59 -21.43 4.79 -9.46
N ARG A 60 -21.65 3.55 -9.91
CA ARG A 60 -20.93 3.01 -11.07
C ARG A 60 -21.23 3.91 -12.26
N TYR A 61 -20.26 4.74 -12.65
CA TYR A 61 -20.36 5.54 -13.87
C TYR A 61 -20.31 4.62 -15.07
N LYS A 62 -21.20 4.83 -16.05
CA LYS A 62 -21.05 4.23 -17.36
C LYS A 62 -19.79 4.81 -17.99
N LEU A 63 -18.91 3.96 -18.52
CA LEU A 63 -17.75 4.42 -19.30
C LEU A 63 -18.26 5.26 -20.47
N ARG A 64 -17.64 6.41 -20.71
CA ARG A 64 -17.99 7.27 -21.85
C ARG A 64 -17.79 6.51 -23.17
N PRO A 65 -18.55 6.80 -24.24
CA PRO A 65 -18.33 6.24 -25.58
C PRO A 65 -16.86 6.25 -25.99
N GLU A 66 -16.18 7.37 -25.76
CA GLU A 66 -14.77 7.57 -26.14
C GLU A 66 -13.76 7.09 -25.10
N ASP A 67 -14.19 6.44 -24.02
CA ASP A 67 -13.28 6.02 -22.96
C ASP A 67 -12.37 4.89 -23.47
N PRO A 68 -11.03 5.06 -23.48
CA PRO A 68 -10.10 4.08 -24.03
C PRO A 68 -10.24 2.68 -23.41
N ARG A 69 -10.71 2.63 -22.16
CA ARG A 69 -10.93 1.39 -21.42
C ARG A 69 -12.05 0.52 -22.01
N ARG A 70 -12.92 1.10 -22.86
CA ARG A 70 -13.97 0.34 -23.57
C ARG A 70 -13.44 -0.47 -24.73
N TYR A 71 -12.32 -0.07 -25.31
CA TYR A 71 -11.77 -0.73 -26.49
C TYR A 71 -11.03 -2.03 -26.17
N GLY A 72 -11.00 -2.45 -24.89
CA GLY A 72 -10.35 -3.69 -24.47
C GLY A 72 -8.85 -3.68 -24.73
N LEU A 73 -8.27 -4.85 -25.03
CA LEU A 73 -6.86 -4.96 -25.40
C LEU A 73 -6.64 -4.37 -26.80
N LEU A 74 -6.36 -3.07 -26.85
CA LEU A 74 -6.14 -2.30 -28.08
C LEU A 74 -4.89 -2.71 -28.86
N SER A 75 -3.92 -3.35 -28.19
CA SER A 75 -2.59 -3.50 -28.76
C SER A 75 -2.53 -4.49 -29.91
N GLY A 76 -3.50 -5.40 -30.08
CA GLY A 76 -3.41 -6.56 -31.00
C GLY A 76 -2.26 -7.54 -30.68
N VAL A 77 -1.25 -7.07 -29.96
CA VAL A 77 -0.15 -7.82 -29.39
C VAL A 77 -0.70 -8.64 -28.23
N PRO A 78 -0.54 -9.97 -28.26
CA PRO A 78 -0.91 -10.80 -27.13
C PRO A 78 -0.12 -10.38 -25.90
N ALA A 79 -0.73 -10.51 -24.72
CA ALA A 79 0.02 -10.31 -23.49
C ALA A 79 1.26 -11.23 -23.51
N PRO A 80 2.46 -10.72 -23.15
CA PRO A 80 3.65 -11.54 -23.08
C PRO A 80 3.41 -12.73 -22.15
N SER A 81 4.02 -13.86 -22.48
CA SER A 81 3.85 -15.07 -21.69
C SER A 81 4.45 -14.88 -20.29
N THR A 82 3.97 -15.66 -19.32
CA THR A 82 4.52 -15.61 -17.95
C THR A 82 6.02 -15.90 -17.93
N GLU A 83 6.51 -16.74 -18.83
CA GLU A 83 7.94 -17.06 -18.97
C GLU A 83 8.75 -15.87 -19.46
N GLU A 84 8.26 -15.16 -20.48
CA GLU A 84 8.87 -13.92 -20.98
C GLU A 84 8.92 -12.84 -19.90
N LEU A 85 7.85 -12.70 -19.11
CA LEU A 85 7.79 -11.76 -17.99
C LEU A 85 8.85 -12.08 -16.92
N LEU A 86 9.00 -13.35 -16.57
CA LEU A 86 10.01 -13.81 -15.60
C LEU A 86 11.43 -13.60 -16.13
N GLN A 87 11.67 -13.83 -17.43
CA GLN A 87 12.95 -13.54 -18.06
C GLN A 87 13.26 -12.04 -18.04
N HIS A 88 12.30 -11.18 -18.37
CA HIS A 88 12.44 -9.72 -18.32
C HIS A 88 12.69 -9.20 -16.89
N LEU A 89 12.10 -9.81 -15.87
CA LEU A 89 12.35 -9.42 -14.48
C LEU A 89 13.76 -9.80 -14.02
N ARG A 90 14.25 -10.97 -14.44
CA ARG A 90 15.64 -11.40 -14.17
C ARG A 90 16.63 -10.42 -14.81
N THR A 91 16.46 -10.10 -16.09
CA THR A 91 17.36 -9.16 -16.80
C THR A 91 17.33 -7.74 -16.24
N ARG A 92 16.18 -7.27 -15.75
CA ARG A 92 16.06 -5.96 -15.08
C ARG A 92 16.72 -5.92 -13.70
N GLY A 93 16.70 -7.03 -12.96
CA GLY A 93 17.37 -7.15 -11.66
C GLY A 93 18.90 -7.18 -11.74
N ASP A 94 19.44 -7.52 -12.91
CA ASP A 94 20.89 -7.71 -13.13
C ASP A 94 21.65 -6.41 -13.49
N GLY A 95 20.98 -5.25 -13.55
CA GLY A 95 21.63 -3.94 -13.75
C GLY A 95 22.36 -3.77 -15.08
N LYS A 96 22.15 -4.66 -16.06
CA LYS A 96 22.74 -4.52 -17.40
C LYS A 96 21.84 -3.64 -18.27
N THR A 97 22.38 -2.50 -18.68
CA THR A 97 21.76 -1.57 -19.63
C THR A 97 21.43 -2.28 -20.93
N LEU A 98 20.19 -2.08 -21.42
CA LEU A 98 19.80 -2.50 -22.76
C LEU A 98 20.65 -1.75 -23.80
N PRO A 99 21.07 -2.40 -24.90
CA PRO A 99 21.72 -1.69 -25.98
C PRO A 99 20.74 -0.66 -26.56
N GLN A 100 21.21 0.59 -26.66
CA GLN A 100 20.48 1.64 -27.36
C GLN A 100 20.54 1.33 -28.86
N THR A 101 19.37 1.15 -29.47
CA THR A 101 19.16 1.29 -30.91
C THR A 101 18.67 2.69 -31.23
#